data_AF-A0A1A8RJG3-F1
#
_entry.id   AF-A0A1A8RJG3-F1
#
_cell.length_a   1.000
_cell.length_b   1.000
_cell.length_c   1.000
_cell.angle_alpha   90.00
_cell.angle_beta   90.00
_cell.angle_gamma   90.00
#
_symmetry.space_group_name_H-M   'P 1'
#
loop_
_entity.id
_entity.type
_entity.pdbx_description
1 polymer ?
#
loop_
_entity_poly.entity_id
_entity_poly.type
_entity_poly.pdbx_seq_one_letter_code
_entity_poly.pdbx_strand_id
1 'polypeptide(L)' 'IASFLPGRTELQCMNRWNKYLGPELAKGSWTKEEDDKLTEMVAKHGTKNWGAVAKHVNGKVGKQCRDR' A
#
# COMPACT_ATOMS: atom_id res chain seq x y z
N ILE A 1 -12.25 17.10 8.92
CA ILE A 1 -11.88 15.81 9.58
C ILE A 1 -10.76 16.03 10.60
N ALA A 2 -9.63 16.64 10.25
CA ALA A 2 -8.55 16.93 11.21
C ALA A 2 -8.97 17.91 12.32
N SER A 3 -9.83 18.89 12.02
CA SER A 3 -10.40 19.83 12.99
C SER A 3 -11.24 19.16 14.09
N PHE A 4 -11.65 17.90 13.90
CA PHE A 4 -12.37 17.10 14.90
C PHE A 4 -11.44 16.16 15.69
N LEU A 5 -10.13 16.18 15.42
CA LEU A 5 -9.11 15.32 16.04
C LEU A 5 -8.01 16.20 16.66
N PRO A 6 -8.18 16.69 17.90
CA PRO A 6 -7.18 17.55 18.54
C PRO A 6 -5.82 16.83 18.62
N GLY A 7 -4.74 17.55 18.28
CA GLY A 7 -3.38 16.99 18.24
C GLY A 7 -3.06 16.14 16.99
N ARG A 8 -3.90 16.21 15.94
CA ARG A 8 -3.61 15.61 14.63
C ARG A 8 -3.67 16.66 13.52
N THR A 9 -2.64 16.68 12.68
CA THR A 9 -2.63 17.54 11.48
C THR A 9 -3.36 16.86 10.33
N GLU A 10 -3.82 17.67 9.36
CA GLU A 10 -4.47 17.17 8.14
C GLU A 10 -3.60 16.16 7.39
N LEU A 11 -2.28 16.41 7.34
CA LEU A 11 -1.32 15.49 6.73
C LEU A 11 -1.25 14.15 7.47
N GLN A 12 -1.35 14.15 8.80
CA GLN A 12 -1.39 12.91 9.58
C GLN A 12 -2.67 12.11 9.33
N CYS A 13 -3.82 12.79 9.25
CA CYS A 13 -5.10 12.16 8.89
C CYS A 13 -5.06 11.56 7.48
N MET A 14 -4.52 12.30 6.51
CA MET A 14 -4.40 11.88 5.12
C MET A 14 -3.44 10.70 4.96
N ASN A 15 -2.29 10.75 5.64
CA ASN A 15 -1.34 9.63 5.67
C ASN A 15 -1.98 8.36 6.25
N ARG A 16 -2.76 8.49 7.32
CA ARG A 16 -3.47 7.34 7.91
C ARG A 16 -4.51 6.79 6.93
N TRP A 17 -5.26 7.66 6.27
CA TRP A 17 -6.26 7.26 5.26
C TRP A 17 -5.59 6.46 4.13
N ASN A 18 -4.60 7.05 3.47
CA ASN A 18 -3.93 6.45 2.32
C ASN A 18 -3.17 5.16 2.65
N LYS A 19 -2.69 5.00 3.89
CA LYS A 19 -1.92 3.81 4.28
C LYS A 19 -2.74 2.66 4.86
N TYR A 20 -3.92 2.95 5.44
CA TYR A 20 -4.63 1.93 6.24
C TYR A 20 -6.15 1.91 6.10
N LEU A 21 -6.79 3.02 5.69
CA LEU A 21 -8.25 3.14 5.72
C LEU A 21 -8.90 3.32 4.35
N GLY A 22 -8.12 3.66 3.32
CA GLY A 22 -8.62 3.86 1.97
C GLY A 22 -9.38 2.62 1.48
N PRO A 23 -10.54 2.80 0.82
CA PRO A 23 -11.36 1.69 0.34
C PRO A 23 -10.65 0.86 -0.73
N GLU A 24 -9.67 1.44 -1.41
CA GLU A 24 -8.84 0.75 -2.41
C GLU A 24 -7.79 -0.17 -1.76
N LEU A 25 -7.56 -0.09 -0.45
CA LEU A 25 -6.62 -0.97 0.24
C LEU A 25 -7.27 -2.34 0.47
N ALA A 26 -6.69 -3.37 -0.13
CA ALA A 26 -7.09 -4.75 0.04
C ALA A 26 -6.79 -5.19 1.48
N LYS A 27 -7.84 -5.33 2.29
CA LYS A 27 -7.79 -5.86 3.66
C LYS A 27 -8.00 -7.37 3.60
N GLY A 28 -6.92 -8.13 3.56
CA GLY A 28 -7.01 -9.59 3.55
C GLY A 28 -5.72 -10.29 3.16
N SER A 29 -5.80 -11.62 3.13
CA SER A 29 -4.74 -12.50 2.63
C SER A 29 -4.39 -12.19 1.18
N TRP A 30 -3.16 -12.49 0.80
CA TRP A 30 -2.71 -12.38 -0.58
C TRP A 30 -3.41 -13.42 -1.46
N THR A 31 -3.96 -12.98 -2.59
CA THR A 31 -4.40 -13.93 -3.62
C THR A 31 -3.21 -14.36 -4.47
N LYS A 32 -3.38 -15.49 -5.16
CA LYS A 32 -2.33 -16.01 -6.06
C LYS A 32 -2.03 -15.05 -7.19
N GLU A 33 -3.02 -14.31 -7.70
CA GLU A 33 -2.80 -13.31 -8.76
C GLU A 33 -2.00 -12.10 -8.26
N GLU A 34 -2.19 -11.71 -7.00
CA GLU A 34 -1.42 -10.63 -6.38
C GLU A 34 0.05 -11.03 -6.20
N ASP A 35 0.32 -12.27 -5.75
CA ASP A 35 1.68 -12.83 -5.62
C ASP A 35 2.38 -12.98 -6.98
N ASP A 36 1.65 -13.42 -8.01
CA ASP A 36 2.20 -13.57 -9.36
C ASP A 36 2.61 -12.19 -9.93
N LYS A 37 1.73 -11.19 -9.80
CA LYS A 37 2.05 -9.80 -10.16
C LYS A 37 3.20 -9.23 -9.34
N LEU A 38 3.25 -9.53 -8.05
CA LEU A 38 4.34 -9.09 -7.19
C LEU A 38 5.67 -9.64 -7.72
N THR A 39 5.72 -10.93 -8.01
CA THR A 39 6.91 -11.62 -8.52
C THR A 39 7.34 -11.07 -9.87
N GLU A 40 6.39 -10.86 -10.80
CA GLU A 40 6.66 -10.27 -12.10
C GLU A 40 7.24 -8.86 -11.98
N MET A 41 6.64 -8.03 -11.11
CA MET A 41 7.06 -6.65 -10.93
C MET A 41 8.38 -6.53 -10.18
N VAL A 42 8.67 -7.43 -9.24
CA VAL A 42 9.98 -7.53 -8.58
C VAL A 42 11.05 -7.97 -9.59
N ALA A 43 10.75 -8.89 -10.50
CA ALA A 43 11.68 -9.26 -11.57
C ALA A 43 11.98 -8.08 -12.51
N LYS A 44 10.98 -7.24 -12.82
CA LYS A 44 11.12 -6.07 -13.70
C LYS A 44 11.78 -4.86 -13.04
N HIS A 45 11.37 -4.52 -11.81
CA HIS A 45 11.78 -3.28 -11.12
C HIS A 45 12.85 -3.50 -10.04
N GLY A 46 13.12 -4.75 -9.67
CA GLY A 46 14.00 -5.12 -8.57
C GLY A 46 13.41 -4.79 -7.18
N THR A 47 14.18 -5.13 -6.14
CA THR A 47 13.77 -5.00 -4.73
C THR A 47 14.07 -3.62 -4.13
N LYS A 48 14.43 -2.63 -4.96
CA LYS A 48 14.84 -1.29 -4.50
C LYS A 48 13.68 -0.30 -4.39
N ASN A 49 12.60 -0.49 -5.14
CA ASN A 49 11.48 0.45 -5.17
C ASN A 49 10.11 -0.23 -5.06
N TRP A 50 9.77 -0.68 -3.85
CA TRP A 50 8.48 -1.30 -3.55
C TRP A 50 7.28 -0.37 -3.73
N GLY A 51 7.50 0.96 -3.67
CA GLY A 51 6.46 1.93 -3.99
C GLY A 51 6.03 1.86 -5.45
N ALA A 52 6.96 1.60 -6.37
CA ALA A 52 6.64 1.38 -7.78
C ALA A 52 5.98 0.02 -8.02
N VAL A 53 6.45 -1.02 -7.32
CA VAL A 53 5.85 -2.38 -7.38
C VAL A 53 4.39 -2.36 -6.90
N ALA A 54 4.12 -1.71 -5.77
CA ALA A 54 2.78 -1.59 -5.20
C ALA A 54 1.76 -0.88 -6.11
N LYS A 55 2.20 0.01 -7.01
CA LYS A 55 1.28 0.62 -8.01
C LYS A 55 0.69 -0.41 -8.98
N HIS A 56 1.34 -1.56 -9.13
CA HIS A 56 0.93 -2.63 -10.03
C HIS A 56 0.21 -3.78 -9.30
N VAL A 57 0.35 -3.86 -7.97
CA VAL A 57 -0.34 -4.84 -7.13
C VAL A 57 -1.54 -4.13 -6.48
N ASN A 58 -2.72 -4.34 -7.05
CA ASN A 58 -3.89 -3.54 -6.71
C ASN A 58 -4.26 -3.66 -5.23
N GLY A 59 -4.44 -2.52 -4.57
CA GLY A 59 -4.79 -2.46 -3.15
C GLY A 59 -3.72 -2.91 -2.15
N LYS A 60 -2.48 -3.15 -2.58
CA LYS A 60 -1.34 -3.40 -1.68
C LYS A 60 -0.44 -2.17 -1.64
N VAL A 61 0.08 -1.81 -0.47
CA VAL A 61 1.08 -0.74 -0.33
C VAL A 61 2.50 -1.30 -0.37
N GLY A 62 3.49 -0.47 -0.71
CA GLY A 62 4.88 -0.92 -0.87
C GLY A 62 5.46 -1.67 0.33
N LYS A 63 5.04 -1.32 1.56
CA LYS A 63 5.42 -2.09 2.75
C LYS A 63 4.87 -3.53 2.70
N GLN A 64 3.61 -3.71 2.32
CA GLN A 64 3.00 -5.04 2.18
C GLN A 64 3.71 -5.85 1.09
N CYS A 65 4.04 -5.23 -0.05
CA CYS A 65 4.77 -5.89 -1.14
C CYS A 65 6.17 -6.36 -0.73
N ARG A 66 6.88 -5.58 0.10
CA ARG A 66 8.20 -5.94 0.60
C ARG A 66 8.16 -7.03 1.66
N ASP A 67 7.16 -6.97 2.54
CA ASP A 67 7.02 -7.86 3.69
C ASP A 67 6.31 -9.18 3.30
N ARG A 68 5.92 -9.36 2.03
CA ARG A 68 5.34 -10.58 1.46
C ARG A 68 6.43 -11.56 1.06
#